data_AF-H9BJS2-F1
#
_entry.id   AF-H9BJS2-F1
#
_cell.length_a   1.000
_cell.length_b   1.000
_cell.length_c   1.000
_cell.angle_alpha   90.00
_cell.angle_beta   90.00
_cell.angle_gamma   90.00
#
_symmetry.space_group_name_H-M   'P 1'
#
loop_
_entity.id
_entity.type
_entity.pdbx_description
1 polymer ?
#
loop_
_entity_poly.entity_id
_entity_poly.type
_entity_poly.pdbx_seq_one_letter_code
_entity_poly.pdbx_strand_id
1 'polypeptide(L)'
;YKYPGWYDKYGKWWENYNRLSMPNGHNPIVAENVDYVYPHRCWVCMVPCLVREDMVMDKVDGQWRTYCSQTCHWTDAVAFRGEYEGRPT
;
A
#
# COMPACT_ATOMS: atom_id res chain seq x y z
N TYR A 1 -12.43 18.80 13.22
CA TYR A 1 -11.79 17.59 13.78
C TYR A 1 -12.64 16.38 13.45
N LYS A 2 -12.39 15.69 12.32
CA LYS A 2 -13.20 14.54 11.87
C LYS A 2 -12.56 13.19 12.20
N TYR A 3 -11.25 13.18 12.39
CA TYR A 3 -10.46 11.98 12.66
C TYR A 3 -9.54 12.25 13.86
N PRO A 4 -10.02 11.96 15.09
CA PRO A 4 -9.19 12.06 16.27
C PRO A 4 -7.89 11.25 16.14
N GLY A 5 -6.75 11.83 16.50
CA GLY A 5 -5.42 11.21 16.38
C GLY A 5 -4.82 11.17 14.97
N TRP A 6 -5.49 11.72 13.95
CA TRP A 6 -4.98 11.72 12.57
C TRP A 6 -3.65 12.46 12.44
N TYR A 7 -3.52 13.62 13.07
CA TYR A 7 -2.29 14.40 13.00
C TYR A 7 -1.13 13.71 13.73
N ASP A 8 -1.39 13.07 14.86
CA ASP A 8 -0.36 12.34 15.60
C ASP A 8 0.19 11.16 14.78
N LYS A 9 -0.67 10.49 14.00
CA LYS A 9 -0.28 9.35 13.15
C LYS A 9 0.31 9.77 11.79
N TYR A 10 -0.26 10.78 11.13
CA TYR A 10 0.04 11.11 9.72
C TYR A 10 0.62 12.51 9.51
N GLY A 11 0.62 13.38 10.52
CA GLY A 11 0.98 14.80 10.38
C GLY A 11 2.41 15.02 9.88
N LYS A 12 3.39 14.33 10.49
CA LYS A 12 4.80 14.42 10.08
C LYS A 12 5.03 14.08 8.60
N TRP A 13 4.29 13.11 8.07
CA TRP A 13 4.39 12.75 6.66
C TRP A 13 3.94 13.92 5.77
N TRP A 14 2.81 14.55 6.10
CA TRP A 14 2.28 15.69 5.34
C TRP A 14 3.13 16.95 5.45
N GLU A 15 3.77 17.19 6.60
CA GLU A 15 4.73 18.29 6.77
C GLU A 15 5.96 18.10 5.88
N ASN A 16 6.51 16.88 5.83
CA ASN A 16 7.59 16.54 4.92
C ASN A 16 7.16 16.64 3.46
N TYR A 17 5.97 16.14 3.11
CA TYR A 17 5.43 16.27 1.76
C TYR A 17 5.32 17.74 1.34
N ASN A 18 4.78 18.60 2.20
CA ASN A 18 4.67 20.03 1.94
C ASN A 18 6.05 20.69 1.74
N ARG A 19 7.01 20.40 2.62
CA ARG A 19 8.39 20.89 2.52
C ARG A 19 9.06 20.47 1.22
N LEU A 20 8.77 19.26 0.73
CA LEU A 20 9.40 18.67 -0.46
C LEU A 20 8.59 18.86 -1.76
N SER A 21 7.45 19.56 -1.69
CA SER A 21 6.54 19.73 -2.83
C SER A 21 7.06 20.70 -3.90
N MET A 22 8.02 21.57 -3.55
CA MET A 22 8.56 22.61 -4.41
C MET A 22 10.01 22.31 -4.79
N PRO A 23 10.44 22.44 -6.05
CA PRO A 23 11.84 22.24 -6.41
C PRO A 23 12.73 23.33 -5.78
N ASN A 24 13.53 22.99 -4.76
CA ASN A 24 14.43 23.94 -4.09
C ASN A 24 15.77 23.30 -3.64
N GLY A 25 16.36 22.47 -4.50
CA GLY A 25 17.67 21.83 -4.25
C GLY A 25 17.66 20.57 -3.39
N HIS A 26 16.48 20.14 -2.90
CA HIS A 26 16.28 18.81 -2.32
C HIS A 26 15.74 17.83 -3.36
N ASN A 27 15.76 16.53 -3.04
CA ASN A 27 15.21 15.49 -3.91
C ASN A 27 13.68 15.41 -3.81
N PRO A 28 13.00 14.76 -4.76
CA PRO A 28 11.61 14.34 -4.58
C PRO A 28 11.48 13.45 -3.34
N ILE A 29 10.29 13.41 -2.71
CA ILE A 29 10.03 12.64 -1.47
C ILE A 29 10.45 11.16 -1.55
N VAL A 30 10.37 10.56 -2.73
CA VAL A 30 10.75 9.15 -2.97
C VAL A 30 12.26 8.90 -2.89
N ALA A 31 13.07 9.96 -2.96
CA ALA A 31 14.54 9.92 -2.96
C ALA A 31 15.13 10.80 -1.85
N GLU A 32 14.32 11.19 -0.88
CA GLU A 32 14.73 12.00 0.28
C GLU A 32 14.71 11.14 1.55
N ASN A 33 15.58 11.44 2.51
CA ASN A 33 15.65 10.69 3.77
C ASN A 33 14.55 11.12 4.76
N VAL A 34 13.30 10.79 4.44
CA VAL A 34 12.09 11.16 5.20
C VAL A 34 11.18 9.98 5.52
N ASP A 35 11.79 8.80 5.71
CA ASP A 35 11.11 7.54 6.05
C ASP A 35 10.06 7.10 5.01
N TYR A 36 10.12 7.65 3.79
CA TYR A 36 9.32 7.15 2.68
C TYR A 36 9.84 5.77 2.28
N VAL A 37 8.93 4.80 2.20
CA VAL A 37 9.22 3.47 1.65
C VAL A 37 8.25 3.24 0.52
N TYR A 38 8.79 2.86 -0.63
CA TYR A 38 7.99 2.56 -1.79
C TYR A 38 7.05 1.38 -1.47
N PRO A 39 5.72 1.56 -1.56
CA PRO A 39 4.78 0.53 -1.14
C PRO A 39 4.75 -0.64 -2.13
N HIS A 40 4.51 -1.84 -1.61
CA HIS A 40 4.14 -2.97 -2.45
C HIS A 40 2.76 -2.73 -3.08
N ARG A 41 2.51 -3.31 -4.26
CA ARG A 41 1.23 -3.19 -4.95
C ARG A 41 0.32 -4.35 -4.57
N CYS A 42 -0.95 -4.08 -4.28
CA CYS A 42 -1.95 -5.12 -4.05
C CYS A 42 -2.20 -5.91 -5.34
N TRP A 43 -2.22 -7.24 -5.24
CA TRP A 43 -2.47 -8.13 -6.38
C TRP A 43 -3.89 -8.00 -6.95
N VAL A 44 -4.88 -7.71 -6.09
CA VAL A 44 -6.30 -7.69 -6.48
C VAL A 44 -6.74 -6.32 -6.98
N CYS A 45 -6.60 -5.28 -6.16
CA CYS A 45 -7.14 -3.96 -6.49
C CYS A 45 -6.12 -3.05 -7.22
N MET A 46 -4.87 -3.49 -7.38
CA MET A 46 -3.77 -2.72 -8.00
C MET A 46 -3.40 -1.41 -7.30
N VAL A 47 -4.01 -1.11 -6.15
CA VAL A 47 -3.68 0.04 -5.29
C VAL A 47 -2.44 -0.30 -4.44
N PRO A 48 -1.60 0.69 -4.09
CA PRO A 48 -0.51 0.49 -3.14
C PRO A 48 -0.96 0.04 -1.75
N CYS A 49 -0.20 -0.87 -1.13
CA CYS A 49 -0.39 -1.32 0.25
C CYS A 49 0.19 -0.26 1.21
N LEU A 50 -0.55 0.84 1.41
CA LEU A 50 -0.08 2.00 2.18
C LEU A 50 -0.13 1.80 3.69
N VAL A 51 -1.08 1.00 4.18
CA VAL A 51 -1.21 0.68 5.61
C VAL A 51 -0.51 -0.65 5.85
N ARG A 52 0.67 -0.60 6.47
CA ARG A 52 1.51 -1.80 6.66
C ARG A 52 0.86 -2.81 7.58
N GLU A 53 0.09 -2.33 8.55
CA GLU A 53 -0.62 -3.13 9.54
C GLU A 53 -1.73 -4.00 8.89
N ASP A 54 -2.25 -3.57 7.73
CA ASP A 54 -3.29 -4.30 6.98
C ASP A 54 -2.69 -5.17 5.86
N MET A 55 -1.38 -5.09 5.62
CA MET A 55 -0.73 -5.78 4.52
C MET A 55 -0.65 -7.28 4.80
N VAL A 56 -1.10 -8.08 3.83
CA VAL A 56 -0.96 -9.54 3.84
C VAL A 56 0.02 -9.96 2.75
N MET A 57 0.90 -10.92 3.06
CA MET A 57 1.79 -11.55 2.09
C MET A 57 1.55 -13.05 2.09
N ASP A 58 1.33 -13.64 0.92
CA ASP A 58 1.08 -15.08 0.78
C ASP A 58 1.61 -15.61 -0.55
N LYS A 59 1.80 -16.93 -0.62
CA LYS A 59 2.23 -17.64 -1.83
C LYS A 59 1.06 -18.41 -2.43
N VAL A 60 0.36 -17.78 -3.38
CA VAL A 60 -0.81 -18.36 -4.07
C VAL A 60 -0.37 -18.87 -5.44
N ASP A 61 -0.68 -20.13 -5.74
CA ASP A 61 -0.26 -20.87 -6.95
C ASP A 61 1.24 -20.80 -7.22
N GLY A 62 2.04 -20.88 -6.16
CA GLY A 62 3.50 -20.81 -6.27
C GLY A 62 4.08 -19.40 -6.47
N GLN A 63 3.24 -18.37 -6.61
CA GLN A 63 3.65 -16.98 -6.77
C GLN A 63 3.49 -16.21 -5.45
N TRP A 64 4.54 -15.50 -5.02
CA TRP A 64 4.42 -14.56 -3.91
C TRP A 64 3.59 -13.35 -4.33
N ARG A 65 2.60 -13.01 -3.51
CA ARG A 65 1.64 -11.92 -3.74
C ARG A 65 1.51 -11.08 -2.47
N THR A 66 1.25 -9.79 -2.67
CA THR A 66 0.99 -8.80 -1.62
C THR A 66 -0.43 -8.29 -1.74
N TYR A 67 -1.11 -8.08 -0.61
CA TYR A 67 -2.49 -7.61 -0.55
C TYR A 67 -2.60 -6.45 0.44
N CYS A 68 -3.37 -5.42 0.09
CA CYS A 68 -3.57 -4.25 0.95
C CYS A 68 -4.59 -4.49 2.08
N SER A 69 -5.28 -5.63 2.08
CA SER A 69 -6.22 -6.00 3.13
C SER A 69 -6.49 -7.51 3.11
N GLN A 70 -6.99 -8.03 4.24
CA GLN A 70 -7.44 -9.42 4.35
C GLN A 70 -8.53 -9.77 3.33
N THR A 71 -9.43 -8.83 3.04
CA THR A 71 -10.47 -9.02 2.02
C THR A 71 -9.87 -9.19 0.62
N CYS A 72 -8.85 -8.41 0.26
CA CYS A 72 -8.17 -8.59 -1.03
C CYS A 72 -7.49 -9.96 -1.11
N HIS A 73 -6.83 -10.41 -0.03
CA HIS A 73 -6.26 -11.76 0.01
C HIS A 73 -7.33 -12.83 -0.16
N TRP A 74 -8.44 -12.74 0.59
CA TRP A 74 -9.53 -13.71 0.52
C TRP A 74 -10.17 -13.80 -0.87
N THR A 75 -10.36 -12.66 -1.55
CA THR A 75 -10.89 -12.60 -2.92
C THR A 75 -10.04 -13.44 -3.90
N ASP A 76 -8.72 -13.32 -3.83
CA ASP A 76 -7.79 -14.03 -4.72
C ASP A 76 -7.56 -15.49 -4.31
N ALA A 77 -7.30 -15.72 -3.02
CA ALA A 77 -6.84 -17.01 -2.51
C ALA A 77 -7.98 -18.00 -2.20
N VAL A 78 -9.21 -17.51 -2.00
CA VAL A 78 -10.34 -18.33 -1.54
C VAL A 78 -11.58 -18.14 -2.42
N ALA A 79 -12.16 -16.93 -2.44
CA ALA A 79 -13.50 -16.70 -2.99
C ALA A 79 -13.60 -17.00 -4.48
N PHE A 80 -12.61 -16.56 -5.25
CA PHE A 80 -12.56 -16.71 -6.70
C PHE A 80 -11.33 -17.50 -7.14
N ARG A 81 -10.72 -18.30 -6.26
CA ARG A 81 -9.49 -19.02 -6.63
C ARG A 81 -9.73 -19.92 -7.83
N GLY A 82 -10.87 -20.60 -7.92
CA GLY A 82 -11.17 -21.46 -9.08
C GLY A 82 -11.42 -20.70 -10.39
N GLU A 83 -11.76 -19.41 -10.35
CA GLU A 83 -12.10 -18.57 -11.51
C GLU A 83 -11.64 -17.11 -11.31
N TYR A 84 -10.34 -16.89 -11.15
CA TYR A 84 -9.81 -15.55 -10.89
C TYR A 84 -9.79 -14.74 -12.19
N GLU A 85 -10.26 -13.48 -12.13
CA GLU A 85 -10.46 -12.62 -13.32
C GLU A 85 -11.34 -13.27 -14.43
N GLY A 86 -12.25 -14.18 -14.03
CA GLY A 86 -13.13 -14.87 -14.97
C GLY A 86 -12.43 -15.95 -15.79
N ARG A 87 -11.30 -16.49 -15.31
CA ARG A 87 -10.54 -17.57 -15.96
C ARG A 87 -10.23 -18.69 -14.97
N PRO A 88 -10.29 -19.98 -15.40
CA PRO A 88 -9.76 -21.08 -14.60
C PRO A 88 -8.29 -20.86 -14.27
N THR A 89 -7.89 -21.27 -13.08
CA THR A 89 -6.59 -20.97 -12.49
C THR A 89 -5.69 -22.18 -12.34
#